data_AF-A0A067NB58-F1
#
_entry.id   AF-A0A067NB58-F1
#
_cell.length_a   1.000
_cell.length_b   1.000
_cell.length_c   1.000
_cell.angle_alpha   90.00
_cell.angle_beta   90.00
_cell.angle_gamma   90.00
#
_symmetry.space_group_name_H-M   'P 1'
#
loop_
_entity.id
_entity.type
_entity.pdbx_description
1 polymer ?
#
loop_
_entity_poly.entity_id
_entity_poly.type
_entity_poly.pdbx_seq_one_letter_code
_entity_poly.pdbx_strand_id
1 'polypeptide(L)'
;MAVLGASVTVLAGLLRWWCFSELGRLFDFQFNIKPDHQLVTSGPYSFVRHPSYTGIFASFIGATIYMYSPGHWLRACGSSSGVGMAVSVMWGLNFAICFYGLGTRMGAEDEGLRRRFGKEWDEFAQRVPFRLIPGIY
;
A
#
# COMPACT_ATOMS: atom_id res chain seq x y z
N MET A 1 15.90 -10.54 12.61
CA MET A 1 14.54 -10.52 12.01
C MET A 1 13.68 -9.39 12.54
N ALA A 2 13.53 -9.21 13.86
CA ALA A 2 12.76 -8.09 14.44
C ALA A 2 13.20 -6.71 13.91
N VAL A 3 14.50 -6.40 13.94
CA VAL A 3 15.02 -5.11 13.43
C VAL A 3 14.67 -4.92 11.96
N LEU A 4 14.84 -5.96 11.14
CA LEU A 4 14.47 -5.92 9.71
C LEU A 4 12.97 -5.64 9.52
N GLY A 5 12.10 -6.36 10.23
CA GLY A 5 10.66 -6.15 10.16
C GLY A 5 10.26 -4.73 10.57
N ALA A 6 10.82 -4.25 11.69
CA ALA A 6 10.60 -2.89 12.17
C ALA A 6 11.10 -1.84 11.17
N SER A 7 12.30 -2.00 10.62
CA SER A 7 12.86 -1.10 9.60
C SER A 7 11.99 -1.05 8.36
N VAL A 8 11.53 -2.20 7.86
CA VAL A 8 10.62 -2.26 6.71
C VAL A 8 9.31 -1.54 7.00
N THR A 9 8.70 -1.76 8.17
CA THR A 9 7.47 -1.07 8.57
C THR A 9 7.67 0.45 8.70
N VAL A 10 8.79 0.89 9.26
CA VAL A 10 9.11 2.33 9.38
C VAL A 10 9.30 2.96 8.00
N LEU A 11 10.09 2.34 7.12
CA LEU A 11 10.30 2.83 5.76
C LEU A 11 8.99 2.88 4.95
N ALA A 12 8.13 1.88 5.13
CA ALA A 12 6.81 1.85 4.51
C ALA A 12 5.90 2.97 5.02
N GLY A 13 5.97 3.27 6.33
CA GLY A 13 5.29 4.42 6.93
C GLY A 13 5.80 5.76 6.39
N LEU A 14 7.12 5.91 6.24
CA LEU A 14 7.75 7.11 5.66
C LEU A 14 7.35 7.30 4.20
N LEU A 15 7.29 6.22 3.39
CA LEU A 15 6.80 6.29 2.03
C LEU A 15 5.35 6.79 1.97
N ARG A 16 4.47 6.25 2.83
CA ARG A 16 3.07 6.70 2.91
C ARG A 16 2.97 8.15 3.34
N TRP A 17 3.77 8.56 4.33
CA TRP A 17 3.83 9.95 4.77
C TRP A 17 4.27 10.89 3.64
N TRP A 18 5.25 10.50 2.84
CA TRP A 18 5.66 11.24 1.66
C TRP A 18 4.54 11.31 0.61
N CYS A 19 3.84 10.20 0.34
CA CYS A 19 2.69 10.22 -0.57
C CYS A 19 1.60 11.20 -0.11
N PHE A 20 1.27 11.20 1.19
CA PHE A 20 0.29 12.14 1.74
C PHE A 20 0.77 13.58 1.72
N SER A 21 2.06 13.82 1.97
CA SER A 21 2.65 15.16 1.87
C SER A 21 2.62 15.68 0.44
N GLU A 22 2.84 14.83 -0.55
CA GLU A 22 2.84 15.19 -1.98
C GLU A 22 1.41 15.47 -2.49
N LEU A 23 0.43 14.66 -2.08
CA LEU A 23 -0.98 14.91 -2.37
C LEU A 23 -1.50 16.16 -1.65
N GLY A 24 -1.03 16.43 -0.43
CA GLY A 24 -1.40 17.59 0.38
C GLY A 24 -2.92 17.79 0.45
N ARG A 25 -3.40 18.95 -0.03
CA ARG A 25 -4.82 19.34 -0.01
C ARG A 25 -5.71 18.55 -0.99
N LEU A 26 -5.11 17.81 -1.91
CA LEU A 26 -5.81 16.97 -2.89
C LEU A 26 -6.11 15.57 -2.34
N PHE A 27 -5.52 15.19 -1.19
CA PHE A 27 -5.76 13.89 -0.58
C PHE A 27 -7.21 13.75 -0.10
N ASP A 28 -7.89 12.70 -0.57
CA ASP A 28 -9.23 12.34 -0.14
C ASP A 28 -9.28 10.83 0.12
N PHE A 29 -9.57 10.44 1.37
CA PHE A 29 -9.64 9.03 1.77
C PHE A 29 -10.77 8.26 1.05
N GLN A 30 -11.77 8.96 0.50
CA GLN A 30 -12.91 8.35 -0.19
C GLN A 30 -12.78 8.38 -1.71
N PHE A 31 -11.64 8.83 -2.25
CA PHE A 31 -11.44 8.98 -3.69
C PHE A 31 -12.52 9.85 -4.36
N ASN A 32 -12.99 10.87 -3.64
CA ASN A 32 -13.85 11.88 -4.24
C ASN A 32 -12.99 12.79 -5.12
N ILE A 33 -13.13 12.63 -6.43
CA ILE A 33 -12.53 13.52 -7.42
C ILE A 33 -13.18 14.89 -7.26
N LYS A 34 -12.50 15.79 -6.56
CA LYS A 34 -12.95 17.17 -6.39
C LYS A 34 -12.96 17.87 -7.76
N PRO A 35 -13.83 18.89 -7.97
CA PRO A 35 -13.87 19.64 -9.22
C PRO A 35 -12.49 20.19 -9.61
N ASP A 36 -11.72 20.69 -8.63
CA ASP A 36 -10.36 21.21 -8.79
C ASP A 36 -9.25 20.16 -8.56
N HIS A 37 -9.57 18.86 -8.65
CA HIS A 37 -8.54 17.83 -8.50
C HIS A 37 -7.56 17.92 -9.66
N GLN A 38 -6.26 18.02 -9.35
CA GLN A 38 -5.18 18.01 -10.33
C GLN A 38 -4.45 16.66 -10.29
N LEU A 39 -3.92 16.24 -11.43
CA LEU A 39 -3.15 15.01 -11.52
C LEU A 39 -1.76 15.22 -10.91
N VAL A 40 -1.49 14.60 -9.77
CA VAL A 40 -0.18 14.65 -9.11
C VAL A 40 0.73 13.61 -9.77
N THR A 41 1.83 14.08 -10.35
CA THR A 41 2.81 13.23 -11.06
C THR A 41 4.23 13.36 -10.49
N SER A 42 4.41 14.14 -9.42
CA SER A 42 5.68 14.41 -8.74
C SER A 42 5.94 13.46 -7.56
N GLY A 43 7.18 13.44 -7.08
CA GLY A 43 7.57 12.66 -5.91
C GLY A 43 7.41 11.15 -6.14
N PRO A 44 6.82 10.38 -5.19
CA PRO A 44 6.64 8.95 -5.34
C PRO A 44 5.78 8.55 -6.56
N TYR A 45 4.89 9.45 -7.01
CA TYR A 45 3.99 9.23 -8.13
C TYR A 45 4.69 9.27 -9.49
N SER A 46 5.92 9.78 -9.57
CA SER A 46 6.71 9.72 -10.82
C SER A 46 7.32 8.34 -11.08
N PHE A 47 7.35 7.46 -10.08
CA PHE A 47 7.95 6.13 -10.18
C PHE A 47 6.91 5.03 -10.37
N VAL A 48 5.78 5.12 -9.66
CA VAL A 48 4.66 4.18 -9.73
C VAL A 48 3.35 4.94 -9.60
N ARG A 49 2.27 4.42 -10.18
CA ARG A 49 0.95 5.07 -10.11
C ARG A 49 0.35 5.06 -8.70
N HIS A 50 0.63 4.01 -7.93
CA HIS A 50 0.03 3.82 -6.59
C HIS A 50 1.07 3.57 -5.48
N PRO A 51 1.99 4.52 -5.22
CA PRO A 51 3.11 4.34 -4.27
C PRO A 51 2.62 4.13 -2.83
N SER A 52 1.48 4.72 -2.48
CA SER A 52 0.87 4.57 -1.15
C SER A 52 0.47 3.12 -0.86
N TYR A 53 0.00 2.38 -1.87
CA TYR A 53 -0.36 0.97 -1.74
C TYR A 53 0.85 0.05 -1.65
N THR A 54 1.93 0.37 -2.34
CA THR A 54 3.23 -0.25 -2.13
C THR A 54 3.66 -0.13 -0.67
N GLY A 55 3.46 1.05 -0.07
CA GLY A 55 3.65 1.26 1.37
C GLY A 55 2.74 0.41 2.25
N ILE A 56 1.49 0.14 1.87
CA ILE A 56 0.62 -0.78 2.63
C ILE A 56 1.19 -2.20 2.60
N PHE A 57 1.54 -2.70 1.42
CA PHE A 57 2.10 -4.04 1.28
C PHE A 57 3.41 -4.20 2.04
N ALA A 58 4.33 -3.23 1.91
CA ALA A 58 5.58 -3.23 2.66
C ALA A 58 5.32 -3.18 4.18
N SER A 59 4.34 -2.40 4.63
CA SER A 59 3.99 -2.33 6.06
C SER A 59 3.51 -3.68 6.61
N PHE A 60 2.65 -4.38 5.86
CA PHE A 60 2.18 -5.72 6.22
C PHE A 60 3.30 -6.76 6.23
N ILE A 61 4.21 -6.71 5.24
CA ILE A 61 5.37 -7.61 5.18
C ILE A 61 6.28 -7.36 6.39
N GLY A 62 6.62 -6.10 6.67
CA GLY A 62 7.43 -5.71 7.82
C GLY A 62 6.81 -6.13 9.15
N ALA A 63 5.50 -5.90 9.31
CA ALA A 63 4.75 -6.28 10.51
C ALA A 63 4.72 -7.81 10.69
N THR A 64 4.53 -8.57 9.62
CA THR A 64 4.60 -10.03 9.65
C THR A 64 5.98 -10.51 10.08
N ILE A 65 7.06 -9.98 9.47
CA ILE A 65 8.44 -10.32 9.85
C ILE A 65 8.72 -9.99 11.31
N TYR A 66 8.20 -8.86 11.80
CA TYR A 66 8.34 -8.44 13.19
C TYR A 66 7.60 -9.38 14.15
N MET A 67 6.33 -9.69 13.87
CA MET A 67 5.48 -10.55 14.71
C MET A 67 5.98 -12.00 14.79
N TYR A 68 6.59 -12.52 13.71
CA TYR A 68 7.17 -13.87 13.65
C TYR A 68 8.67 -13.91 14.02
N SER A 69 9.24 -12.82 14.54
CA SER A 69 10.63 -12.78 15.01
C SER A 69 10.81 -13.55 16.34
N PRO A 70 12.01 -14.11 16.60
CA PRO A 70 12.33 -14.69 17.91
C PRO A 70 12.09 -13.70 19.05
N GLY A 71 11.43 -14.15 20.12
CA GLY A 71 11.09 -13.35 21.30
C GLY A 71 9.69 -12.72 21.27
N HIS A 72 8.99 -12.74 20.14
CA HIS A 72 7.64 -12.19 20.01
C HIS A 72 6.56 -13.24 20.28
N TRP A 73 5.45 -12.79 20.88
CA TRP A 73 4.36 -13.64 21.34
C TRP A 73 3.73 -14.50 20.23
N LEU A 74 3.55 -13.95 19.02
CA LEU A 74 2.97 -14.70 17.91
C LEU A 74 3.85 -15.89 17.47
N ARG A 75 5.18 -15.77 17.56
CA ARG A 75 6.07 -16.90 17.25
C ARG A 75 6.05 -17.95 18.37
N ALA A 76 6.01 -17.50 19.63
CA ALA A 76 6.05 -18.39 20.79
C ALA A 76 4.72 -19.12 21.04
N CYS A 77 3.60 -18.43 20.83
CA CYS A 77 2.25 -18.90 21.13
C CYS A 77 1.43 -19.26 19.88
N GLY A 78 1.90 -18.89 18.68
CA GLY A 78 1.15 -19.04 17.41
C GLY A 78 0.81 -20.47 17.04
N SER A 79 1.70 -21.43 17.32
CA SER A 79 1.47 -22.86 17.08
C SER A 79 1.18 -23.67 18.35
N SER A 80 1.42 -23.10 19.53
CA SER A 80 1.30 -23.79 20.83
C SER A 80 0.01 -23.48 21.59
N SER A 81 -0.77 -22.48 21.17
CA SER A 81 -2.05 -22.12 21.78
C SER A 81 -3.13 -21.92 20.71
N GLY A 82 -4.37 -22.35 21.01
CA GLY A 82 -5.51 -22.13 20.10
C GLY A 82 -5.76 -20.65 19.79
N VAL A 83 -5.48 -19.77 20.76
CA VAL A 83 -5.58 -18.31 20.58
C VAL A 83 -4.51 -17.80 19.61
N GLY A 84 -3.26 -18.24 19.74
CA GLY A 84 -2.19 -17.84 18.82
C GLY A 84 -2.42 -18.31 17.39
N MET A 85 -3.02 -19.50 17.21
CA MET A 85 -3.41 -20.00 15.89
C MET A 85 -4.54 -19.15 15.29
N ALA A 86 -5.57 -18.82 16.08
CA ALA A 86 -6.66 -17.95 15.64
C ALA A 86 -6.18 -16.56 15.22
N VAL A 87 -5.26 -15.95 15.99
CA VAL A 87 -4.66 -14.65 15.65
C VAL A 87 -3.83 -14.73 14.37
N SER A 88 -3.06 -15.81 14.18
CA SER A 88 -2.26 -16.02 12.96
C SER A 88 -3.14 -16.18 11.73
N VAL A 89 -4.23 -16.95 11.84
CA VAL A 89 -5.21 -17.11 10.76
C VAL A 89 -5.91 -15.79 10.47
N MET A 90 -6.36 -15.06 11.49
CA MET A 90 -6.98 -13.75 11.33
C MET A 90 -6.04 -12.75 10.63
N TRP A 91 -4.75 -12.74 11.00
CA TRP A 91 -3.75 -11.89 10.35
C TRP A 91 -3.55 -12.26 8.88
N GLY A 92 -3.43 -13.55 8.57
CA GLY A 92 -3.33 -14.04 7.19
C GLY A 92 -4.56 -13.73 6.34
N LEU A 93 -5.76 -13.87 6.92
CA LEU A 93 -7.02 -13.51 6.27
C LEU A 93 -7.10 -11.99 6.02
N ASN A 94 -6.73 -11.17 7.02
CA ASN A 94 -6.68 -9.73 6.85
C ASN A 94 -5.72 -9.32 5.73
N PHE A 95 -4.54 -9.94 5.67
CA PHE A 95 -3.58 -9.73 4.58
C PHE A 95 -4.18 -10.08 3.21
N ALA A 96 -4.84 -11.23 3.08
CA ALA A 96 -5.48 -11.66 1.84
C ALA A 96 -6.62 -10.72 1.41
N ILE A 97 -7.49 -10.31 2.35
CA ILE A 97 -8.59 -9.38 2.10
C ILE A 97 -8.05 -8.01 1.67
N CYS A 98 -7.01 -7.51 2.37
CA CYS A 98 -6.38 -6.25 2.00
C CYS A 98 -5.73 -6.33 0.61
N PHE A 99 -5.04 -7.41 0.28
CA PHE A 99 -4.43 -7.58 -1.04
C PHE A 99 -5.47 -7.61 -2.16
N TYR A 100 -6.54 -8.37 -1.97
CA TYR A 100 -7.63 -8.44 -2.93
C TYR A 100 -8.38 -7.10 -3.06
N GLY A 101 -8.74 -6.48 -1.93
CA GLY A 101 -9.48 -5.22 -1.89
C GLY A 101 -8.69 -4.03 -2.45
N LEU A 102 -7.38 -3.97 -2.22
CA LEU A 102 -6.53 -2.95 -2.83
C LEU A 102 -6.39 -3.18 -4.34
N GLY A 103 -6.29 -4.44 -4.78
CA GLY A 103 -6.29 -4.82 -6.19
C GLY A 103 -7.49 -4.27 -6.95
N THR A 104 -8.69 -4.49 -6.42
CA THR A 104 -9.93 -4.00 -7.04
C THR A 104 -10.05 -2.48 -6.94
N ARG A 105 -9.65 -1.88 -5.81
CA ARG A 105 -9.65 -0.42 -5.65
C ARG A 105 -8.74 0.29 -6.64
N MET A 106 -7.50 -0.18 -6.83
CA MET A 106 -6.58 0.40 -7.81
C MET A 106 -7.19 0.45 -9.22
N GLY A 107 -7.91 -0.60 -9.61
CA GLY A 107 -8.59 -0.63 -10.90
C GLY A 107 -9.70 0.43 -11.01
N ALA A 108 -10.52 0.55 -9.96
CA ALA A 108 -11.58 1.56 -9.90
C ALA A 108 -11.03 3.00 -9.88
N GLU A 109 -9.88 3.20 -9.22
CA GLU A 109 -9.19 4.49 -9.14
C GLU A 109 -8.55 4.88 -10.47
N ASP A 110 -7.82 3.95 -11.11
CA ASP A 110 -7.28 4.13 -12.46
C ASP A 110 -8.40 4.52 -13.44
N GLU A 111 -9.56 3.83 -13.37
CA GLU A 111 -10.70 4.12 -14.23
C GLU A 111 -11.33 5.48 -13.91
N GLY A 112 -11.47 5.82 -12.62
CA GLY A 112 -11.97 7.12 -12.18
C GLY A 112 -11.09 8.28 -12.66
N LEU A 113 -9.77 8.14 -12.51
CA LEU A 113 -8.78 9.12 -12.99
C LEU A 113 -8.79 9.22 -14.51
N ARG A 114 -8.86 8.09 -15.22
CA ARG A 114 -8.99 8.09 -16.68
C ARG A 114 -10.26 8.78 -17.16
N ARG A 115 -11.40 8.55 -16.50
CA ARG A 115 -12.68 9.21 -16.83
C ARG A 115 -12.62 10.72 -16.60
N ARG A 116 -11.88 11.19 -15.59
CA ARG A 116 -11.75 12.63 -15.28
C ARG A 116 -10.74 13.35 -16.18
N PHE A 117 -9.54 12.81 -16.30
CA PHE A 117 -8.39 13.47 -16.93
C PHE A 117 -8.15 13.02 -18.38
N GLY A 118 -8.77 11.92 -18.82
CA GLY A 118 -8.74 11.45 -20.20
C GLY A 118 -7.32 11.29 -20.74
N LYS A 119 -6.95 12.14 -21.71
CA LYS A 119 -5.64 12.09 -22.37
C LYS A 119 -4.47 12.36 -21.43
N GLU A 120 -4.62 13.26 -20.46
CA GLU A 120 -3.56 13.58 -19.51
C GLU A 120 -3.20 12.36 -18.64
N TRP A 121 -4.21 11.57 -18.25
CA TRP A 121 -4.00 10.30 -17.56
C TRP A 121 -3.33 9.26 -18.46
N ASP A 122 -3.75 9.15 -19.72
CA ASP A 122 -3.17 8.18 -20.66
C ASP A 122 -1.68 8.50 -20.93
N GLU A 123 -1.31 9.78 -21.06
CA GLU A 123 0.09 10.22 -21.19
C GLU A 123 0.90 9.93 -19.92
N PHE A 124 0.33 10.18 -18.75
CA PHE A 124 0.96 9.85 -17.47
C PHE A 124 1.16 8.34 -17.30
N ALA A 125 0.14 7.54 -17.61
CA ALA A 125 0.20 6.08 -17.52
C ALA A 125 1.22 5.47 -18.50
N GLN A 126 1.48 6.12 -19.63
CA GLN A 126 2.56 5.75 -20.54
C GLN A 126 3.95 6.06 -19.96
N ARG A 127 4.11 7.21 -19.29
CA ARG A 127 5.37 7.58 -18.63
C ARG A 127 5.64 6.72 -17.39
N VAL A 128 4.60 6.36 -16.65
CA VAL A 128 4.66 5.58 -15.41
C VAL A 128 3.84 4.28 -15.57
N PRO A 129 4.38 3.28 -16.28
CA PRO A 129 3.64 2.06 -16.59
C PRO A 129 3.35 1.22 -15.33
N PHE A 130 4.20 1.30 -14.31
CA PHE A 130 4.12 0.47 -13.12
C PHE A 130 3.01 0.90 -12.17
N ARG A 131 2.18 -0.06 -11.74
CA ARG A 131 1.13 0.20 -10.74
C ARG A 131 1.67 0.27 -9.31
N LEU A 132 2.44 -0.72 -8.90
CA LEU A 132 2.82 -0.95 -7.51
C LEU A 132 4.34 -1.06 -7.30
N ILE A 133 5.00 -1.91 -8.08
CA ILE A 133 6.43 -2.17 -7.91
C ILE A 133 7.13 -1.85 -9.23
N PRO A 134 8.17 -1.00 -9.23
CA PRO A 134 8.97 -0.78 -10.43
C PRO A 134 9.49 -2.12 -10.97
N GLY A 135 9.17 -2.44 -12.22
CA GLY A 135 9.60 -3.69 -12.88
C GLY A 135 8.64 -4.88 -12.79
N ILE A 136 7.50 -4.77 -12.09
CA ILE A 136 6.41 -5.77 -12.10
C ILE A 136 5.16 -5.08 -12.64
N TYR A 137 4.62 -5.61 -13.74
CA TYR A 137 3.52 -5.04 -14.52
C TYR A 137 2.20 -4.95 -13.72
#